data_AF-A0A8I0MDJ7-F1
#
_entry.id   AF-A0A8I0MDJ7-F1
#
_cell.length_a   1.000
_cell.length_b   1.000
_cell.length_c   1.000
_cell.angle_alpha   90.00
_cell.angle_beta   90.00
_cell.angle_gamma   90.00
#
_symmetry.space_group_name_H-M   'P 1'
#
loop_
_entity.id
_entity.type
_entity.pdbx_description
1 polymer ?
#
loop_
_entity_poly.entity_id
_entity_poly.type
_entity_poly.pdbx_seq_one_letter_code
_entity_poly.pdbx_strand_id
1 'polypeptide(L)'
;MNWRKYFEQLQPDRFDDWTKGLIRTLLEGKDLNRLDASTQRQLRSILVEFERKQEWLKDKEPCPACQAEGLETVANPDDAPIVKNGRGYLPTKCRHCHGMRYLTKEDRNSDQKRASLH
;
A
#
# COMPACT_ATOMS: atom_id res chain seq x y z
N MET A 1 1.82 -22.10 -11.47
CA MET A 1 1.48 -20.73 -11.04
C MET A 1 2.51 -20.29 -10.01
N ASN A 2 3.27 -19.22 -10.27
CA ASN A 2 4.32 -18.76 -9.35
C ASN A 2 3.68 -17.78 -8.35
N TRP A 3 3.29 -18.30 -7.19
CA TRP A 3 2.64 -17.53 -6.13
C TRP A 3 3.49 -16.35 -5.66
N ARG A 4 4.81 -16.54 -5.53
CA ARG A 4 5.74 -15.46 -5.18
C ARG A 4 5.66 -14.28 -6.15
N LYS A 5 5.66 -14.55 -7.46
CA LYS A 5 5.55 -13.48 -8.49
C LYS A 5 4.17 -12.81 -8.49
N TYR A 6 3.10 -13.57 -8.22
CA TYR A 6 1.76 -13.02 -8.06
C TYR A 6 1.67 -12.07 -6.85
N PHE A 7 2.27 -12.45 -5.72
CA PHE A 7 2.26 -11.65 -4.50
C PHE A 7 3.28 -10.48 -4.52
N GLU A 8 4.45 -10.63 -5.16
CA GLU A 8 5.41 -9.54 -5.36
C GLU A 8 4.85 -8.41 -6.24
N GLN A 9 3.86 -8.70 -7.10
CA GLN A 9 3.16 -7.71 -7.92
C GLN A 9 2.04 -6.98 -7.16
N LEU A 10 1.62 -7.48 -5.99
CA LEU A 10 0.62 -6.80 -5.20
C LEU A 10 1.28 -5.65 -4.46
N GLN A 11 0.94 -4.43 -4.88
CA GLN A 11 1.36 -3.23 -4.18
C GLN A 11 0.87 -3.29 -2.72
N PRO A 12 1.55 -2.62 -1.78
CA PRO A 12 1.18 -2.58 -0.38
C PRO A 12 -0.32 -2.27 -0.13
N ASP A 13 -0.88 -1.30 -0.82
CA ASP A 13 -2.30 -0.92 -0.79
C ASP A 13 -3.26 -1.94 -1.44
N ARG A 14 -2.73 -2.89 -2.23
CA ARG A 14 -3.51 -3.94 -2.91
C ARG A 14 -3.51 -5.29 -2.18
N PHE A 15 -2.76 -5.39 -1.08
CA PHE A 15 -2.87 -6.51 -0.16
C PHE A 15 -4.02 -6.19 0.81
N ASP A 16 -5.19 -6.76 0.53
CA ASP A 16 -6.42 -6.55 1.27
C ASP A 16 -6.82 -7.76 2.13
N ASP A 17 -7.86 -7.60 2.94
CA ASP A 17 -8.38 -8.67 3.80
C ASP A 17 -8.87 -9.90 3.00
N TRP A 18 -9.26 -9.69 1.74
CA TRP A 18 -9.61 -10.79 0.83
C TRP A 18 -8.41 -11.67 0.53
N THR A 19 -7.27 -11.06 0.20
CA THR A 19 -6.01 -11.75 -0.06
C THR A 19 -5.54 -12.52 1.18
N LYS A 20 -5.67 -11.93 2.38
CA LYS A 20 -5.41 -12.62 3.66
C LYS A 20 -6.31 -13.85 3.83
N GLY A 21 -7.61 -13.70 3.57
CA GLY A 21 -8.59 -14.78 3.64
C GLY A 21 -8.29 -15.94 2.69
N LEU A 22 -7.88 -15.62 1.45
CA LEU A 22 -7.45 -16.60 0.47
C LEU A 22 -6.23 -17.40 0.96
N ILE A 23 -5.19 -16.72 1.46
CA ILE A 23 -3.98 -17.39 1.94
C ILE A 23 -4.27 -18.26 3.17
N ARG A 24 -5.10 -17.79 4.12
CA ARG A 24 -5.54 -18.61 5.26
C ARG A 24 -6.30 -19.85 4.81
N THR A 25 -7.22 -19.72 3.87
CA THR A 25 -7.97 -20.86 3.32
C THR A 25 -7.04 -21.91 2.69
N LEU A 26 -6.01 -21.47 1.96
CA LEU A 26 -4.99 -22.37 1.39
C LEU A 26 -4.13 -23.05 2.45
N LEU A 27 -3.86 -22.37 3.58
CA LEU A 27 -3.03 -22.88 4.67
C LEU A 27 -3.78 -23.71 5.72
N GLU A 28 -5.11 -23.58 5.81
CA GLU A 28 -5.95 -24.24 6.83
C GLU A 28 -6.90 -25.29 6.22
N GLY A 29 -7.13 -25.26 4.91
CA GLY A 29 -8.08 -26.12 4.21
C GLY A 29 -7.52 -27.46 3.72
N LYS A 30 -8.39 -28.24 3.06
CA LYS A 30 -8.07 -29.54 2.44
C LYS A 30 -6.95 -29.46 1.38
N ASP A 31 -6.67 -28.27 0.85
CA ASP A 31 -5.64 -28.03 -0.15
C ASP A 31 -4.23 -27.84 0.45
N LEU A 32 -4.07 -27.75 1.78
CA LEU A 32 -2.74 -27.65 2.41
C LEU A 32 -1.83 -28.81 2.00
N ASN A 33 -2.38 -30.02 1.94
CA ASN A 33 -1.67 -31.24 1.53
C ASN A 33 -1.31 -31.29 0.04
N ARG A 34 -1.90 -30.40 -0.78
CA ARG A 34 -1.56 -30.25 -2.21
C ARG A 34 -0.45 -29.24 -2.44
N LEU A 35 -0.14 -28.42 -1.45
CA LEU A 35 0.94 -27.44 -1.51
C LEU A 35 2.22 -28.07 -0.98
N ASP A 36 3.31 -27.93 -1.73
CA ASP A 36 4.62 -28.34 -1.26
C ASP A 36 5.09 -27.47 -0.07
N ALA A 37 6.02 -28.02 0.72
CA ALA A 37 6.51 -27.36 1.93
C ALA A 37 7.16 -25.99 1.67
N SER A 38 7.72 -25.74 0.48
CA SER A 38 8.29 -24.45 0.12
C SER A 38 7.18 -23.42 -0.09
N THR A 39 6.15 -23.79 -0.85
CA THR A 39 4.96 -22.94 -1.07
C THR A 39 4.26 -22.60 0.25
N GLN A 40 4.10 -23.56 1.16
CA GLN A 40 3.51 -23.30 2.47
C GLN A 40 4.33 -22.29 3.30
N ARG A 41 5.67 -22.40 3.30
CA ARG A 41 6.54 -21.44 4.00
C ARG A 41 6.43 -20.04 3.39
N GLN A 42 6.37 -19.94 2.06
CA GLN A 42 6.19 -18.67 1.36
C GLN A 42 4.86 -18.02 1.75
N LEU A 43 3.76 -18.76 1.71
CA LEU A 43 2.44 -18.26 2.12
C LEU A 43 2.41 -17.77 3.58
N ARG A 44 3.07 -18.49 4.50
CA ARG A 44 3.21 -18.06 5.91
C ARG A 44 4.03 -16.79 6.03
N SER A 45 5.16 -16.68 5.30
CA SER A 45 5.98 -15.48 5.26
C SER A 45 5.18 -14.27 4.79
N ILE A 46 4.33 -14.46 3.78
CA ILE A 46 3.46 -13.41 3.24
C ILE A 46 2.44 -12.95 4.28
N LEU A 47 1.83 -13.86 5.04
CA LEU A 47 0.90 -13.49 6.12
C LEU A 47 1.58 -12.65 7.21
N VAL A 48 2.82 -13.00 7.60
CA VAL A 48 3.58 -12.25 8.60
C VAL A 48 3.87 -10.83 8.09
N GLU A 49 4.31 -10.69 6.84
CA GLU A 49 4.55 -9.37 6.23
C GLU A 49 3.25 -8.55 6.09
N PHE A 50 2.12 -9.20 5.80
CA PHE A 50 0.81 -8.56 5.80
C PHE A 50 0.47 -7.99 7.18
N GLU A 51 0.57 -8.81 8.23
CA GLU A 51 0.24 -8.39 9.61
C GLU A 51 1.16 -7.27 10.08
N ARG A 52 2.47 -7.39 9.82
CA ARG A 52 3.45 -6.34 10.09
C ARG A 52 3.08 -5.02 9.39
N LYS A 53 2.60 -5.09 8.15
CA LYS A 53 2.19 -3.90 7.41
C LYS A 53 0.91 -3.28 7.96
N GLN A 54 -0.09 -4.10 8.31
CA GLN A 54 -1.33 -3.60 8.91
C GLN A 54 -1.04 -2.91 10.25
N GLU A 55 -0.14 -3.47 11.07
CA GLU A 55 0.28 -2.81 12.31
C GLU A 55 0.98 -1.48 12.03
N TRP A 56 1.86 -1.41 11.01
CA TRP A 56 2.48 -0.16 10.59
C TRP A 56 1.49 0.88 10.03
N LEU A 57 0.40 0.44 9.39
CA LEU A 57 -0.63 1.33 8.82
C LEU A 57 -1.66 1.82 9.85
N LYS A 58 -1.77 1.19 11.02
CA LYS A 58 -2.80 1.47 12.04
C LYS A 58 -2.88 2.95 12.47
N ASP A 59 -1.73 3.59 12.55
CA ASP A 59 -1.54 4.99 12.94
C ASP A 59 -1.29 5.93 11.75
N LYS A 60 -1.39 5.41 10.52
CA LYS A 60 -1.05 6.13 9.29
C LYS A 60 -2.23 6.25 8.36
N GLU A 61 -2.27 7.34 7.62
CA GLU A 61 -3.28 7.59 6.61
C GLU A 61 -2.63 7.92 5.27
N PRO A 62 -3.28 7.58 4.14
CA PRO A 62 -2.84 8.01 2.84
C PRO A 62 -2.63 9.52 2.80
N CYS A 63 -1.50 9.96 2.24
CA CYS A 63 -1.23 11.37 2.04
C CYS A 63 -2.34 11.99 1.17
N PRO A 64 -3.07 13.01 1.65
CA PRO A 64 -4.22 13.55 0.91
C PRO A 64 -3.81 14.26 -0.38
N ALA A 65 -2.57 14.78 -0.43
CA ALA A 65 -2.04 15.46 -1.61
C ALA A 65 -1.76 14.47 -2.74
N CYS A 66 -1.02 13.39 -2.48
CA CYS A 66 -0.63 12.42 -3.52
C CYS A 66 -1.44 11.13 -3.54
N GLN A 67 -2.46 10.99 -2.68
CA GLN A 67 -3.31 9.80 -2.56
C GLN A 67 -2.51 8.49 -2.47
N ALA A 68 -1.49 8.47 -1.60
CA ALA A 68 -0.56 7.37 -1.41
C ALA A 68 0.32 6.98 -2.62
N GLU A 69 0.38 7.79 -3.68
CA GLU A 69 1.33 7.55 -4.78
C GLU A 69 2.76 7.97 -4.40
N GLY A 70 2.89 8.97 -3.52
CA GLY A 70 4.19 9.52 -3.08
C GLY A 70 4.84 10.42 -4.13
N LEU A 71 4.09 10.76 -5.17
CA LEU A 71 4.52 11.60 -6.27
C LEU A 71 3.85 12.98 -6.19
N GLU A 72 4.53 14.00 -6.68
CA GLU A 72 3.97 15.35 -6.79
C GLU A 72 2.82 15.34 -7.81
N THR A 73 1.72 16.01 -7.47
CA THR A 73 0.54 16.10 -8.33
C THR A 73 0.53 17.40 -9.11
N VAL A 74 0.04 17.35 -10.36
CA VAL A 74 -0.20 18.54 -11.18
C VAL A 74 -1.69 18.85 -11.26
N ALA A 75 -2.02 20.14 -11.47
CA ALA A 75 -3.40 20.59 -11.56
C ALA A 75 -4.12 20.04 -12.81
N ASN A 76 -3.40 19.98 -13.93
CA ASN A 76 -3.90 19.43 -15.19
C ASN A 76 -3.24 18.07 -15.47
N PRO A 77 -4.01 16.96 -15.52
CA PRO A 77 -3.48 15.64 -15.78
C PRO A 77 -2.76 15.49 -17.13
N ASP A 78 -3.13 16.26 -18.14
CA ASP A 78 -2.55 16.18 -19.49
C ASP A 78 -1.08 16.64 -19.53
N ASP A 79 -0.67 17.46 -18.56
CA ASP A 79 0.70 17.94 -18.41
C ASP A 79 1.59 16.94 -17.65
N ALA A 80 1.04 15.79 -17.26
CA ALA A 80 1.74 14.80 -16.45
C ALA A 80 2.26 13.61 -17.28
N PRO A 81 3.50 13.15 -17.04
CA PRO A 81 4.00 11.92 -17.65
C PRO A 81 3.36 10.64 -17.06
N ILE A 82 2.71 10.74 -15.91
CA ILE A 82 2.05 9.62 -15.23
C ILE A 82 0.64 10.05 -14.87
N VAL A 83 -0.37 9.34 -15.37
CA VAL A 83 -1.78 9.58 -15.04
C VAL A 83 -2.37 8.35 -14.37
N LYS A 84 -2.96 8.51 -13.18
CA LYS A 84 -3.70 7.47 -12.47
C LYS A 84 -4.98 8.02 -11.90
N ASN A 85 -6.09 7.31 -12.11
CA ASN A 85 -7.43 7.69 -11.63
C ASN A 85 -7.81 9.14 -12.00
N GLY A 86 -7.45 9.60 -13.20
CA GLY A 86 -7.74 10.96 -13.66
C GLY A 86 -6.90 12.05 -13.00
N ARG A 87 -5.85 11.70 -12.24
CA ARG A 87 -4.91 12.64 -11.63
C ARG A 87 -3.53 12.51 -12.26
N GLY A 88 -2.90 13.64 -12.55
CA GLY A 88 -1.55 13.71 -13.09
C GLY A 88 -0.48 13.75 -12.00
N TYR A 89 0.61 13.02 -12.22
CA TYR A 89 1.75 12.93 -11.33
C TYR A 89 3.07 13.20 -12.06
N LEU A 90 3.97 13.94 -11.41
CA LEU A 90 5.35 14.12 -11.84
C LEU A 90 6.24 13.02 -11.23
N PRO A 91 7.35 12.65 -11.87
CA PRO A 91 8.32 11.68 -11.35
C PRO A 91 9.20 12.29 -10.23
N THR A 92 8.63 13.19 -9.44
CA THR A 92 9.25 13.86 -8.30
C THR A 92 8.50 13.49 -7.03
N LYS A 93 9.21 13.50 -5.90
CA LYS A 93 8.61 13.15 -4.60
C LYS A 93 7.53 14.17 -4.23
N CYS A 94 6.39 13.68 -3.74
CA CYS A 94 5.35 14.52 -3.17
C CYS A 94 5.95 15.39 -2.06
N ARG A 95 5.78 16.71 -2.13
CA ARG A 95 6.30 17.64 -1.13
C ARG A 95 5.64 17.50 0.24
N HIS A 96 4.37 17.09 0.27
CA HIS A 96 3.61 16.99 1.51
C HIS A 96 4.00 15.78 2.36
N CYS A 97 4.23 14.61 1.74
CA CYS A 97 4.67 13.41 2.47
C CYS A 97 6.14 13.05 2.20
N HIS A 98 6.91 13.91 1.54
CA HIS A 98 8.31 13.67 1.14
C HIS A 98 8.55 12.33 0.43
N GLY A 99 7.55 11.85 -0.33
CA GLY A 99 7.59 10.54 -1.00
C GLY A 99 7.25 9.32 -0.14
N MET A 100 6.91 9.51 1.14
CA MET A 100 6.55 8.43 2.06
C MET A 100 5.18 7.80 1.82
N ARG A 101 4.34 8.42 0.98
CA ARG A 101 2.96 8.00 0.61
C ARG A 101 1.93 8.10 1.74
N TYR A 102 2.35 7.86 2.96
CA TYR A 102 1.52 7.89 4.15
C TYR A 102 2.04 8.93 5.14
N LEU A 103 1.14 9.51 5.91
CA LEU A 103 1.44 10.41 7.01
C LEU A 103 0.98 9.76 8.32
N THR A 104 1.64 10.09 9.43
CA THR A 104 1.09 9.70 10.73
C THR A 104 -0.12 10.58 11.04
N LYS A 105 -1.06 10.06 11.84
CA LYS A 105 -2.22 10.85 12.30
C LYS A 105 -1.80 12.13 13.06
N GLU A 106 -0.62 12.13 13.67
CA GLU A 106 -0.06 13.30 14.38
C GLU A 106 0.44 14.38 13.40
N ASP A 107 1.10 13.98 12.31
CA ASP A 107 1.58 14.92 11.27
C ASP A 107 0.43 15.68 10.62
N ARG A 108 -0.69 14.99 10.36
CA ARG A 108 -1.89 15.58 9.76
C ARG A 108 -2.49 16.70 10.62
N ASN A 109 -2.56 16.49 11.94
CA ASN A 109 -3.09 17.50 12.87
C ASN A 109 -2.20 18.75 12.94
N SER A 110 -0.90 18.58 12.76
CA SER A 110 0.07 19.67 12.77
C SER A 110 -0.04 20.53 11.50
N ASP A 111 -0.20 19.91 10.34
CA ASP A 111 -0.42 20.62 9.07
C ASP A 111 -1.81 21.28 9.01
N GLN A 112 -2.84 20.63 9.55
CA GLN A 112 -4.19 21.23 9.61
C GLN A 112 -4.23 22.46 10.54
N LYS A 113 -3.48 22.44 11.64
CA LYS A 113 -3.28 23.62 12.50
C LYS A 113 -2.51 24.74 11.80
N ARG A 114 -1.47 24.42 11.03
CA ARG A 114 -0.73 25.43 10.24
C ARG A 114 -1.57 26.05 9.14
N ALA A 115 -2.40 25.27 8.46
CA ALA A 115 -3.29 25.76 7.41
C ALA A 115 -4.46 26.62 7.94
N SER A 116 -4.82 26.47 9.21
CA SER A 116 -5.91 27.25 9.85
C SER A 116 -5.45 28.57 10.48
N LEU A 117 -4.15 28.87 10.44
CA LEU A 117 -3.54 30.09 10.99
C LEU A 117 -3.21 31.13 9.89
N HIS A 118 -3.59 30.84 8.65
CA HIS A 118 -3.48 31.72 7.48
C HIS A 118 -4.85 31.91 6.84
#